data_AF-A0A397FP96-F1
#
_entry.id   AF-A0A397FP96-F1
#
_cell.length_a   1.000
_cell.length_b   1.000
_cell.length_c   1.000
_cell.angle_alpha   90.00
_cell.angle_beta   90.00
_cell.angle_gamma   90.00
#
_symmetry.space_group_name_H-M   'P 1'
#
loop_
_entity.id
_entity.type
_entity.pdbx_description
1 polymer ?
#
loop_
_entity_poly.entity_id
_entity_poly.type
_entity_poly.pdbx_seq_one_letter_code
_entity_poly.pdbx_strand_id
1 'polypeptide(L)'
;MTQKQLNSHPNQDFVCDNCQRKFHQTTAYSPQLGGFLTETYCSNCIELAEEKPKKQPIKRKKTKDFGTPPLEVSENLRSLEIDKRTLRKTGRTKQFNTGVSEEWLKKLKSIAYKERLHYNELLEKALKCYEKHRGK
;
A
#
# COMPACT_ATOMS: atom_id res chain seq x y z
N MET A 1 -13.64 -2.07 -23.98
CA MET A 1 -14.66 -2.12 -22.91
C MET A 1 -15.93 -1.54 -23.50
N THR A 2 -17.01 -2.30 -23.51
CA THR A 2 -18.30 -1.94 -24.11
C THR A 2 -18.86 -0.69 -23.42
N GLN A 3 -19.07 0.38 -24.19
CA GLN A 3 -19.78 1.57 -23.73
C GLN A 3 -21.21 1.15 -23.38
N LYS A 4 -21.48 0.99 -22.08
CA LYS A 4 -22.79 0.57 -21.59
C LYS A 4 -23.70 1.79 -21.69
N GLN A 5 -24.59 1.83 -22.70
CA GLN A 5 -25.59 2.88 -22.83
C GLN A 5 -26.49 2.84 -21.59
N LEU A 6 -26.46 3.93 -20.80
CA LEU A 6 -27.31 4.11 -19.63
C LEU A 6 -28.67 4.64 -20.06
N ASN A 7 -29.74 4.10 -19.51
CA ASN A 7 -31.11 4.51 -19.80
C ASN A 7 -31.53 5.60 -18.81
N SER A 8 -32.26 6.60 -19.31
CA SER A 8 -32.78 7.70 -18.51
C SER A 8 -34.18 7.37 -17.96
N HIS A 9 -34.34 7.57 -16.65
CA HIS A 9 -35.59 7.38 -15.93
C HIS A 9 -36.00 8.71 -15.28
N PRO A 10 -36.95 9.45 -15.89
CA PRO A 10 -37.37 10.75 -15.36
C PRO A 10 -38.20 10.62 -14.09
N ASN A 11 -38.22 11.68 -13.27
CA ASN A 11 -39.08 11.86 -12.09
C ASN A 11 -38.96 10.75 -11.03
N GLN A 12 -37.73 10.32 -10.72
CA GLN A 12 -37.47 9.32 -9.68
C GLN A 12 -36.81 9.95 -8.45
N ASP A 13 -37.12 9.37 -7.29
CA ASP A 13 -36.42 9.62 -6.04
C ASP A 13 -35.36 8.54 -5.87
N PHE A 14 -34.08 8.92 -5.92
CA PHE A 14 -32.97 7.98 -5.88
C PHE A 14 -31.74 8.51 -5.14
N VAL A 15 -30.86 7.59 -4.72
CA VAL A 15 -29.57 7.92 -4.14
C VAL A 15 -28.50 7.53 -5.14
N CYS A 16 -27.72 8.50 -5.62
CA CYS A 16 -26.68 8.19 -6.59
C CYS A 16 -25.59 7.33 -5.95
N ASP A 17 -25.28 6.17 -6.53
CA ASP A 17 -24.29 5.24 -5.96
C ASP A 17 -22.86 5.79 -6.01
N ASN A 18 -22.56 6.68 -6.97
CA ASN A 18 -21.24 7.28 -7.13
C ASN A 18 -21.00 8.45 -6.15
N CYS A 19 -21.96 9.37 -6.02
CA CYS A 19 -21.80 10.56 -5.17
C CYS A 19 -22.55 10.52 -3.83
N GLN A 20 -23.34 9.48 -3.59
CA GLN A 20 -24.16 9.25 -2.38
C GLN A 20 -25.12 10.40 -2.03
N ARG A 21 -25.42 11.28 -2.99
CA ARG A 21 -26.40 12.36 -2.82
C ARG A 21 -27.80 11.84 -3.10
N LYS A 22 -28.75 12.31 -2.30
CA LYS A 22 -30.18 12.06 -2.49
C LYS A 22 -30.73 13.05 -3.49
N PHE A 23 -31.49 12.56 -4.45
CA PHE A 23 -32.18 13.39 -5.42
C PHE A 23 -33.67 13.06 -5.39
N HIS A 24 -34.50 14.11 -5.52
CA HIS A 24 -35.95 14.01 -5.50
C HIS A 24 -36.52 14.55 -6.81
N GLN A 25 -37.42 13.81 -7.45
CA GLN A 25 -38.06 14.19 -8.72
C GLN A 25 -37.08 14.59 -9.83
N THR A 26 -35.94 13.89 -9.93
CA THR A 26 -34.94 14.15 -10.98
C THR A 26 -34.72 12.94 -11.88
N THR A 27 -34.06 13.15 -13.01
CA THR A 27 -33.73 12.07 -13.95
C THR A 27 -32.61 11.19 -13.39
N ALA A 28 -32.93 9.93 -13.12
CA ALA A 28 -31.98 8.89 -12.76
C ALA A 28 -31.44 8.20 -14.01
N TYR A 29 -30.19 7.75 -13.97
CA TYR A 29 -29.60 7.00 -15.06
C TYR A 29 -29.16 5.62 -14.56
N SER A 30 -29.56 4.57 -15.27
CA SER A 30 -29.32 3.18 -14.86
C SER A 30 -28.91 2.30 -16.06
N PRO A 31 -28.05 1.29 -15.85
CA PRO A 31 -27.69 0.32 -16.90
C PRO A 31 -28.83 -0.62 -17.29
N GLN A 32 -29.85 -0.79 -16.45
CA GLN A 32 -30.93 -1.76 -16.65
C GLN A 32 -32.21 -1.08 -17.15
N LEU A 33 -32.84 -1.66 -18.17
CA LEU A 33 -34.17 -1.26 -18.66
C LEU A 33 -35.24 -1.95 -17.83
N GLY A 34 -35.95 -1.20 -16.99
CA GLY A 34 -37.22 -1.63 -16.38
C GLY A 34 -37.10 -2.76 -15.35
N GLY A 35 -36.99 -2.38 -14.08
CA GLY A 35 -36.92 -3.26 -12.92
C GLY A 35 -36.43 -2.50 -11.70
N PHE A 36 -36.31 -3.17 -10.54
CA PHE A 36 -35.67 -2.58 -9.36
C PHE A 36 -34.27 -2.08 -9.75
N LEU A 37 -34.08 -0.77 -9.76
CA LEU A 37 -32.84 -0.14 -10.21
C LEU A 37 -31.71 -0.55 -9.24
N THR A 38 -30.81 -1.42 -9.71
CA THR A 38 -29.68 -1.91 -8.90
C THR A 38 -28.59 -0.86 -8.73
N GLU A 39 -28.44 0.02 -9.72
CA GLU A 39 -27.44 1.08 -9.73
C GLU A 39 -28.06 2.34 -10.34
N THR A 40 -28.01 3.45 -9.61
CA THR A 40 -28.54 4.74 -10.08
C THR A 40 -27.46 5.82 -10.04
N TYR A 41 -27.32 6.53 -11.16
CA TYR A 41 -26.34 7.58 -11.34
C TYR A 41 -27.05 8.91 -11.62
N CYS A 42 -26.52 10.02 -11.10
CA CYS A 42 -27.00 11.36 -11.43
C CYS A 42 -26.32 11.89 -12.70
N SER A 43 -26.88 12.95 -13.31
CA SER A 43 -26.35 13.60 -14.51
C SER A 43 -24.85 13.89 -14.44
N ASN A 44 -24.38 14.40 -13.30
CA ASN A 44 -22.98 14.80 -13.12
C ASN A 44 -22.03 13.59 -12.96
N CYS A 45 -22.55 12.40 -12.62
CA CYS A 45 -21.73 11.20 -12.44
C CYS A 45 -21.50 10.44 -13.75
N ILE A 46 -22.28 10.73 -14.80
CA ILE A 46 -22.12 10.10 -16.12
C ILE A 46 -20.97 10.75 -16.88
N GLU A 47 -20.81 12.06 -16.74
CA GLU A 47 -19.74 12.84 -17.40
C GLU A 47 -18.33 12.48 -16.88
N LEU A 48 -18.23 11.86 -15.70
CA LEU A 48 -16.96 11.44 -15.10
C LEU A 48 -16.43 10.09 -15.63
N ALA A 49 -17.15 9.41 -16.53
CA ALA A 49 -16.71 8.14 -17.10
C ALA A 49 -15.64 8.28 -18.21
N GLU A 50 -15.42 9.48 -18.75
CA GLU A 50 -14.53 9.70 -19.91
C GLU A 50 -13.13 10.20 -19.56
N GLU A 51 -12.86 10.64 -18.32
CA GLU A 51 -11.51 11.07 -17.95
C GLU A 51 -10.81 10.08 -17.01
N LYS A 52 -9.74 9.47 -17.53
CA LYS A 52 -8.79 8.56 -16.88
C LYS A 52 -8.53 8.90 -15.40
N PRO A 53 -8.43 7.91 -14.49
CA PRO A 53 -8.29 8.16 -13.08
C PRO A 53 -6.91 8.76 -12.76
N LYS A 54 -6.85 10.07 -12.54
CA LYS A 54 -5.75 10.69 -11.78
C LYS A 54 -5.88 10.19 -10.33
N LYS A 55 -4.97 9.31 -9.91
CA LYS A 55 -4.86 8.84 -8.52
C LYS A 55 -4.82 10.05 -7.58
N GLN A 56 -5.93 10.34 -6.91
CA GLN A 56 -5.96 11.33 -5.85
C GLN A 56 -5.28 10.74 -4.61
N PRO A 57 -4.53 11.55 -3.84
CA PRO A 57 -3.96 11.09 -2.58
C PRO A 57 -5.11 10.74 -1.63
N ILE A 58 -5.11 9.49 -1.14
CA ILE A 58 -6.09 9.00 -0.16
C ILE A 58 -5.97 9.87 1.09
N LYS A 59 -6.93 10.77 1.31
CA LYS A 59 -7.04 11.51 2.57
C LYS A 59 -7.42 10.50 3.66
N ARG A 60 -6.45 10.20 4.55
CA ARG A 60 -6.67 9.35 5.72
C ARG A 60 -7.82 9.94 6.53
N LYS A 61 -8.96 9.23 6.62
CA LYS A 61 -10.01 9.55 7.60
C LYS A 61 -9.35 9.52 8.98
N LYS A 62 -9.50 10.60 9.76
CA LYS A 62 -9.12 10.60 11.18
C LYS A 62 -9.90 9.48 11.87
N THR A 63 -9.20 8.40 12.22
CA THR A 63 -9.71 7.38 13.12
C THR A 63 -9.95 8.04 14.47
N LYS A 64 -11.09 7.74 15.10
CA LYS A 64 -11.40 8.18 16.47
C LYS A 64 -10.26 7.76 17.39
N ASP A 65 -9.85 8.65 18.29
CA ASP A 65 -8.69 8.46 19.18
C ASP A 65 -8.93 7.29 20.17
N PHE A 66 -8.35 6.13 19.90
CA PHE A 66 -8.39 4.93 20.77
C PHE A 66 -7.42 5.02 21.98
N GLY A 67 -7.17 6.23 22.48
CA GLY A 67 -6.19 6.48 23.53
C GLY A 67 -4.74 6.33 23.06
N THR A 68 -3.80 6.69 23.94
CA THR A 68 -2.37 6.58 23.66
C THR A 68 -1.95 5.12 23.81
N PRO A 69 -1.38 4.48 22.77
CA PRO A 69 -0.85 3.13 22.92
C PRO A 69 0.27 3.13 23.98
N PRO A 70 0.36 2.10 24.85
CA PRO A 70 1.44 1.97 25.82
C PRO A 70 2.80 2.14 25.15
N LEU A 71 3.60 3.11 25.62
CA LEU A 71 4.86 3.52 24.98
C LEU A 71 5.86 2.36 24.89
N GLU A 72 5.85 1.43 25.85
CA GLU A 72 6.82 0.33 25.97
C GLU A 72 6.83 -0.62 24.74
N VAL A 73 5.69 -0.82 24.07
CA VAL A 73 5.64 -1.69 22.88
C VAL A 73 6.19 -0.96 21.64
N SER A 74 6.05 0.37 21.58
CA SER A 74 6.51 1.18 20.45
C SER A 74 8.04 1.29 20.38
N GLU A 75 8.72 1.24 21.52
CA GLU A 75 10.19 1.32 21.60
C GLU A 75 10.86 0.05 21.04
N ASN A 76 10.23 -1.11 21.22
CA ASN A 76 10.69 -2.37 20.65
C ASN A 76 10.58 -2.40 19.12
N LEU A 77 9.59 -1.72 18.53
CA LEU A 77 9.43 -1.63 17.07
C LEU A 77 10.39 -0.60 16.44
N ARG A 78 10.65 0.51 17.13
CA ARG A 78 11.58 1.57 16.66
C ARG A 78 13.02 1.08 16.49
N SER A 79 13.44 0.08 17.26
CA SER A 79 14.79 -0.51 17.15
C SER A 79 15.07 -1.17 15.79
N LEU A 80 14.02 -1.46 15.01
CA LEU A 80 14.13 -2.06 13.67
C LEU A 80 14.01 -1.04 12.53
N GLU A 81 13.57 0.20 12.80
CA GLU A 81 13.49 1.26 11.80
C GLU A 81 14.88 1.88 11.58
N ILE A 82 15.62 1.30 10.64
CA ILE A 82 16.95 1.78 10.24
C ILE A 82 16.81 3.19 9.63
N ASP A 83 17.35 4.17 10.34
CA ASP A 83 17.34 5.57 9.93
C ASP A 83 18.08 5.79 8.59
N LYS A 84 17.42 6.40 7.61
CA LYS A 84 18.01 6.69 6.29
C LYS A 84 19.24 7.62 6.39
N ARG A 85 19.37 8.38 7.48
CA ARG A 85 20.53 9.23 7.76
C ARG A 85 21.78 8.40 8.12
N THR A 86 21.61 7.27 8.83
CA THR A 86 22.73 6.39 9.22
C THR A 86 23.25 5.57 8.04
N LEU A 87 22.38 5.19 7.10
CA LEU A 87 22.75 4.59 5.81
C LEU A 87 23.78 5.43 5.04
N ARG A 88 23.63 6.76 4.98
CA ARG A 88 24.61 7.66 4.34
C ARG A 88 25.96 7.69 5.07
N LYS A 89 25.98 7.54 6.40
CA LYS A 89 27.20 7.53 7.22
C LYS A 89 28.01 6.25 7.04
N THR A 90 27.36 5.12 6.74
CA THR A 90 28.04 3.83 6.51
C THR A 90 28.60 3.64 5.10
N GLY A 91 28.35 4.56 4.16
CA GLY A 91 28.86 4.49 2.79
C GLY A 91 28.27 3.36 1.92
N ARG A 92 27.30 2.59 2.45
CA ARG A 92 26.65 1.48 1.74
C ARG A 92 25.59 2.01 0.77
N THR A 93 26.02 2.35 -0.44
CA THR A 93 25.19 3.03 -1.46
C THR A 93 24.67 2.12 -2.57
N LYS A 94 25.33 0.98 -2.83
CA LYS A 94 24.92 0.01 -3.86
C LYS A 94 24.00 -1.05 -3.26
N GLN A 95 22.92 -1.36 -3.98
CA GLN A 95 22.02 -2.46 -3.62
C GLN A 95 22.66 -3.80 -4.00
N PHE A 96 22.52 -4.79 -3.11
CA PHE A 96 22.98 -6.16 -3.33
C PHE A 96 21.76 -7.08 -3.37
N ASN A 97 21.33 -7.45 -4.58
CA ASN A 97 20.17 -8.31 -4.79
C ASN A 97 20.66 -9.67 -5.30
N THR A 98 20.48 -10.73 -4.51
CA THR A 98 20.80 -12.10 -4.87
C THR A 98 19.65 -13.04 -4.53
N GLY A 99 19.42 -14.03 -5.40
CA GLY A 99 18.53 -15.14 -5.11
C GLY A 99 19.26 -16.15 -4.23
N VAL A 100 18.66 -16.51 -3.09
CA VAL A 100 19.26 -17.45 -2.13
C VAL A 100 18.22 -18.44 -1.63
N SER A 101 18.65 -19.64 -1.25
CA SER A 101 17.77 -20.64 -0.66
C SER A 101 17.25 -20.23 0.71
N GLU A 102 16.06 -20.73 1.07
CA GLU A 102 15.41 -20.39 2.34
C GLU A 102 16.19 -20.87 3.56
N GLU A 103 16.79 -22.05 3.49
CA GLU A 103 17.58 -22.63 4.58
C GLU A 103 18.80 -21.76 4.92
N TRP A 104 19.46 -21.24 3.88
CA TRP A 104 20.61 -20.36 4.05
C TRP A 104 20.18 -19.04 4.68
N LEU A 105 19.04 -18.48 4.25
CA LEU A 105 18.52 -17.24 4.82
C LEU A 105 18.16 -17.42 6.31
N LYS A 106 17.58 -18.56 6.70
CA LYS A 106 17.30 -18.90 8.11
C LYS A 106 18.60 -18.94 8.93
N LYS A 107 19.65 -19.59 8.41
CA LYS A 107 20.97 -19.64 9.06
C LYS A 107 21.55 -18.23 9.24
N LEU A 108 21.56 -17.42 8.19
CA LEU A 108 22.06 -16.04 8.25
C LEU A 108 21.31 -15.20 9.28
N LYS A 109 19.98 -15.28 9.33
CA LYS A 109 19.15 -14.60 10.34
C LYS A 109 19.52 -15.02 11.76
N SER A 110 19.70 -16.32 12.01
CA SER A 110 20.03 -16.82 13.35
C SER A 110 21.39 -16.33 13.84
N ILE A 111 22.40 -16.25 12.96
CA ILE A 111 23.74 -15.74 13.31
C ILE A 111 23.68 -14.23 13.54
N ALA A 112 23.01 -13.49 12.65
CA ALA A 112 22.83 -12.05 12.79
C ALA A 112 22.12 -11.68 14.11
N TYR A 113 21.12 -12.46 14.51
CA TYR A 113 20.43 -12.27 15.79
C TYR A 113 21.34 -12.52 16.99
N LYS A 114 22.11 -13.62 16.98
CA LYS A 114 23.06 -13.96 18.05
C LYS A 114 24.13 -12.89 18.23
N GLU A 115 24.69 -12.38 17.13
CA GLU A 115 25.78 -11.40 17.15
C GLU A 115 25.28 -9.94 17.20
N ARG A 116 23.97 -9.70 17.09
CA ARG A 116 23.34 -8.37 16.97
C ARG A 116 23.99 -7.49 15.88
N LEU A 117 24.30 -8.09 14.73
CA LEU A 117 24.93 -7.41 13.60
C LEU A 117 23.93 -7.17 12.48
N HIS A 118 24.19 -6.14 11.67
CA HIS A 118 23.47 -5.97 10.42
C HIS A 118 23.94 -7.04 9.40
N TYR A 119 23.03 -7.51 8.53
CA TYR A 119 23.35 -8.56 7.56
C TYR A 119 24.59 -8.25 6.70
N ASN A 120 24.74 -7.00 6.27
CA ASN A 120 25.90 -6.52 5.51
C ASN A 120 27.22 -6.69 6.29
N GLU A 121 27.26 -6.43 7.59
CA GLU A 121 28.47 -6.55 8.42
C GLU A 121 28.89 -8.01 8.59
N LEU A 122 27.90 -8.89 8.73
CA LEU A 122 28.13 -10.33 8.78
C LEU A 122 28.73 -10.83 7.46
N LEU A 123 28.22 -10.37 6.32
CA LEU A 123 28.75 -10.71 4.99
C LEU A 123 30.17 -10.15 4.78
N GLU A 124 30.44 -8.91 5.21
CA GLU A 124 31.79 -8.31 5.17
C GLU A 124 32.80 -9.14 6.01
N LYS A 125 32.40 -9.60 7.20
CA LYS A 125 33.22 -10.51 8.01
C LYS A 125 33.44 -11.86 7.32
N ALA A 126 32.41 -12.43 6.71
CA ALA A 126 32.51 -13.69 5.99
C ALA A 126 33.51 -13.59 4.81
N LEU A 127 33.48 -12.48 4.06
CA LEU A 127 34.45 -12.21 2.98
C LEU A 127 35.88 -12.11 3.52
N LYS A 128 36.11 -11.38 4.61
CA LYS A 128 37.44 -11.30 5.25
C LYS A 128 37.96 -12.67 5.69
N CYS A 129 37.10 -13.53 6.22
CA CYS A 129 37.48 -14.91 6.56
C CYS A 129 37.82 -15.72 5.31
N TYR A 130 37.03 -15.59 4.24
CA TYR A 130 37.29 -16.28 2.98
C TYR A 130 38.64 -15.86 2.35
N GLU A 131 38.96 -14.57 2.33
CA GLU A 131 40.26 -14.07 1.84
C GLU A 131 41.43 -14.63 2.65
N LYS A 132 41.32 -14.66 3.98
CA LYS A 132 42.35 -15.24 4.87
C LYS A 132 42.57 -16.73 4.62
N HIS A 133 41.50 -17.46 4.29
CA HIS A 133 41.58 -18.89 3.97
C HIS A 133 42.18 -19.15 2.59
N ARG A 134 41.98 -18.25 1.62
CA ARG A 134 42.48 -18.39 0.25
C ARG A 134 43.90 -17.83 0.04
N GLY A 135 44.34 -16.92 0.92
CA GLY A 135 45.69 -16.35 0.92
C GLY A 135 46.74 -17.19 1.66
N LYS A 136 46.38 -18.39 2.11
CA LYS A 136 47.27 -19.45 2.59
C LYS A 136 47.38 -20.53 1.53
#